data_AF-A0A929BRH2-F1
#
_entry.id   AF-A0A929BRH2-F1
#
_cell.length_a   1.000
_cell.length_b   1.000
_cell.length_c   1.000
_cell.angle_alpha   90.00
_cell.angle_beta   90.00
_cell.angle_gamma   90.00
#
_symmetry.space_group_name_H-M   'P 1'
#
loop_
_entity.id
_entity.type
_entity.pdbx_description
1 polymer ?
#
loop_
_entity_poly.entity_id
_entity_poly.type
_entity_poly.pdbx_seq_one_letter_code
_entity_poly.pdbx_strand_id
1 'polypeptide(L)'
;MRTPAGTECRYYYEDFYRGHSTQECRLIGRNPRSEPWKPKLCARCPVPGILRANACPNMVLEARVVRRWLGLVHRVEVYAICTEHQVEVADPHVGCGHCHPQAATILDAPELSIR
;
A
#
# COMPACT_ATOMS: atom_id res chain seq x y z
N MET A 1 4.87 -1.96 13.01
CA MET A 1 5.95 -1.00 13.29
C MET A 1 5.50 0.34 12.75
N ARG A 2 5.80 1.40 13.51
CA ARG A 2 5.44 2.77 13.16
C ARG A 2 6.47 3.32 12.18
N THR A 3 6.00 3.82 11.03
CA THR A 3 6.84 4.43 10.00
C THR A 3 7.41 5.78 10.46
N PRO A 4 8.40 6.34 9.74
CA PRO A 4 8.89 7.71 9.99
C PRO A 4 7.81 8.79 9.86
N ALA A 5 6.71 8.49 9.16
CA ALA A 5 5.55 9.37 9.05
C ALA A 5 4.53 9.16 10.18
N GLY A 6 4.82 8.30 11.15
CA GLY A 6 4.01 8.08 12.33
C GLY A 6 2.82 7.13 12.15
N THR A 7 2.69 6.45 11.02
CA THR A 7 1.61 5.48 10.74
C THR A 7 2.11 4.05 10.82
N GLU A 8 1.26 3.11 11.25
CA GLU A 8 1.58 1.68 11.24
C GLU A 8 1.66 1.14 9.81
N CYS A 9 2.72 0.38 9.51
CA CYS A 9 2.88 -0.33 8.25
C CYS A 9 3.63 -1.65 8.46
N ARG A 10 3.03 -2.77 8.05
CA ARG A 10 3.66 -4.11 8.19
C ARG A 10 4.93 -4.30 7.36
N TYR A 11 5.12 -3.48 6.33
CA TYR A 11 6.28 -3.56 5.44
C TYR A 11 7.44 -2.67 5.88
N TYR A 12 7.24 -1.82 6.87
CA TYR A 12 8.31 -0.99 7.41
C TYR A 12 9.08 -1.75 8.48
N TYR A 13 10.41 -1.62 8.44
CA TYR A 13 11.30 -2.13 9.47
C TYR A 13 12.37 -1.10 9.78
N GLU A 14 12.73 -1.01 11.05
CA GLU A 14 13.85 -0.22 11.53
C GLU A 14 14.62 -0.94 12.63
N ASP A 15 15.92 -0.70 12.69
CA ASP A 15 16.80 -1.14 13.76
C ASP A 15 17.83 -0.04 14.06
N PHE A 16 17.71 0.52 15.27
CA PHE A 16 18.61 1.52 15.82
C PHE A 16 19.42 1.01 17.02
N TYR A 17 19.34 -0.28 17.31
CA TYR A 17 19.98 -0.85 18.49
C TYR A 17 21.50 -0.80 18.34
N ARG A 18 22.21 -0.41 19.42
CA ARG A 18 23.69 -0.45 19.50
C ARG A 18 24.44 0.17 18.31
N GLY A 19 23.94 1.28 17.77
CA GLY A 19 24.59 2.00 16.67
C GLY A 19 24.21 1.52 15.28
N HIS A 20 23.27 0.57 15.16
CA HIS A 20 22.58 0.34 13.89
C HIS A 20 21.77 1.58 13.49
N SER A 21 21.54 1.74 12.20
CA SER A 21 20.75 2.84 11.62
C SER A 21 19.92 2.35 10.44
N THR A 22 19.50 1.09 10.51
CA THR A 22 18.77 0.43 9.43
C THR A 22 17.35 0.94 9.38
N GLN A 23 16.92 1.38 8.21
CA GLN A 23 15.52 1.64 7.89
C GLN A 23 15.25 1.09 6.51
N GLU A 24 14.17 0.34 6.36
CA GLU A 24 13.80 -0.25 5.09
C GLU A 24 12.28 -0.32 4.88
N CYS A 25 11.90 -0.28 3.61
CA CYS A 25 10.57 -0.69 3.17
C CYS A 25 10.70 -2.04 2.48
N ARG A 26 10.33 -3.11 3.17
CA ARG A 26 10.41 -4.49 2.68
C ARG A 26 9.51 -4.75 1.47
N LEU A 27 8.47 -3.95 1.27
CA LEU A 27 7.63 -4.03 0.06
C LEU A 27 8.39 -3.53 -1.18
N ILE A 28 9.05 -2.39 -1.07
CA ILE A 28 9.84 -1.82 -2.17
C ILE A 28 11.13 -2.62 -2.38
N GLY A 29 11.78 -3.06 -1.30
CA GLY A 29 13.03 -3.84 -1.37
C GLY A 29 12.91 -5.17 -2.11
N ARG A 30 11.69 -5.71 -2.26
CA ARG A 30 11.41 -6.91 -3.05
C ARG A 30 11.34 -6.64 -4.56
N ASN A 31 11.25 -5.37 -4.97
CA ASN A 31 11.09 -5.00 -6.38
C ASN A 31 12.41 -4.47 -6.95
N PRO A 32 13.19 -5.29 -7.68
CA PRO A 32 14.46 -4.86 -8.25
C PRO A 32 14.31 -3.80 -9.36
N ARG A 33 13.09 -3.60 -9.89
CA ARG A 33 12.77 -2.57 -10.88
C ARG A 33 12.38 -1.23 -10.26
N SER A 34 12.38 -1.13 -8.92
CA SER A 34 12.06 0.10 -8.20
C SER A 34 13.27 1.01 -8.07
N GLU A 35 13.02 2.32 -8.06
CA GLU A 35 13.99 3.26 -7.49
C GLU A 35 14.22 3.00 -5.99
N PRO A 36 15.37 3.42 -5.43
CA PRO A 36 15.65 3.25 -4.01
C PRO A 36 14.61 3.94 -3.12
N TRP A 37 14.16 3.21 -2.10
CA TRP A 37 13.28 3.76 -1.08
C TRP A 37 14.02 4.78 -0.21
N LYS A 38 13.29 5.78 0.31
CA LYS A 38 13.79 6.77 1.27
C LYS A 38 12.74 7.00 2.37
N PRO A 39 13.12 7.23 3.65
CA PRO A 39 12.19 7.46 4.76
C PRO A 39 11.09 8.49 4.48
N LYS A 40 11.44 9.60 3.82
CA LYS A 40 10.50 10.68 3.46
C LYS A 40 9.32 10.24 2.59
N LEU A 41 9.44 9.11 1.88
CA LEU A 41 8.35 8.57 1.05
C LEU A 41 7.17 8.10 1.90
N CYS A 42 7.40 7.71 3.16
CA CYS A 42 6.34 7.27 4.07
C CYS A 42 5.27 8.36 4.28
N ALA A 43 5.64 9.64 4.20
CA ALA A 43 4.70 10.75 4.40
C ALA A 43 3.59 10.81 3.33
N ARG A 44 3.79 10.18 2.17
CA ARG A 44 2.83 10.16 1.05
C ARG A 44 2.60 8.74 0.52
N CYS A 45 2.98 7.72 1.29
CA CYS A 45 2.83 6.33 0.89
C CYS A 45 1.37 5.89 1.05
N PRO A 46 0.72 5.33 0.01
CA PRO A 46 -0.68 4.88 0.11
C PRO A 46 -0.83 3.57 0.89
N VAL A 47 0.24 2.79 1.04
CA VAL A 47 0.21 1.42 1.59
C VAL A 47 -0.41 1.34 2.99
N PRO A 48 -0.09 2.21 3.97
CA PRO A 48 -0.74 2.18 5.28
C PRO A 48 -2.25 2.41 5.22
N GLY A 49 -2.73 3.23 4.27
CA GLY A 49 -4.16 3.46 4.04
C GLY A 49 -4.85 2.21 3.50
N ILE A 50 -4.26 1.61 2.47
CA ILE A 50 -4.73 0.34 1.86
C ILE A 50 -4.84 -0.76 2.91
N LEU A 51 -3.78 -1.00 3.67
CA LEU A 51 -3.73 -2.07 4.68
C LEU A 51 -4.78 -1.89 5.80
N ARG A 52 -5.17 -0.65 6.08
CA ARG A 52 -6.19 -0.35 7.08
C ARG A 52 -7.60 -0.52 6.52
N ALA A 53 -7.82 -0.11 5.27
CA ALA A 53 -9.12 -0.18 4.61
C ALA A 53 -9.48 -1.62 4.21
N ASN A 54 -8.49 -2.40 3.78
CA ASN A 54 -8.69 -3.71 3.22
C ASN A 54 -7.74 -4.74 3.83
N ALA A 55 -8.34 -5.65 4.61
CA ALA A 55 -7.65 -6.74 5.31
C ALA A 55 -7.84 -8.10 4.62
N CYS A 56 -8.27 -8.14 3.35
CA CYS A 56 -8.47 -9.39 2.62
C CYS A 56 -7.16 -10.21 2.58
N PRO A 57 -7.15 -11.46 3.10
CA PRO A 57 -5.92 -12.27 3.15
C PRO A 57 -5.43 -12.68 1.75
N ASN A 58 -6.32 -12.68 0.77
CA ASN A 58 -6.02 -13.02 -0.62
C ASN A 58 -5.49 -11.83 -1.42
N MET A 59 -5.37 -10.63 -0.81
CA MET A 59 -4.81 -9.46 -1.49
C MET A 59 -3.30 -9.36 -1.25
N VAL A 60 -2.55 -9.40 -2.34
CA VAL A 60 -1.11 -9.18 -2.35
C VAL A 60 -0.82 -7.84 -2.99
N LEU A 61 0.11 -7.09 -2.38
CA LEU A 61 0.59 -5.81 -2.91
C LEU A 61 1.99 -5.98 -3.48
N GLU A 62 2.22 -5.39 -4.64
CA GLU A 62 3.53 -4.99 -5.12
C GLU A 62 3.62 -3.47 -5.09
N ALA A 63 4.82 -2.93 -4.93
CA ALA A 63 5.01 -1.50 -5.04
C ALA A 63 6.36 -1.16 -5.67
N ARG A 64 6.45 0.05 -6.20
CA ARG A 64 7.70 0.64 -6.68
C ARG A 64 7.73 2.13 -6.39
N VAL A 65 8.94 2.66 -6.28
CA VAL A 65 9.18 4.09 -6.30
C VAL A 65 9.36 4.52 -7.74
N VAL A 66 8.61 5.53 -8.16
CA VAL A 66 8.73 6.14 -9.49
C VAL A 66 9.17 7.59 -9.41
N ARG A 67 9.84 8.04 -10.47
CA ARG A 67 10.21 9.42 -10.72
C ARG A 67 9.15 10.09 -11.58
N ARG A 68 8.69 11.27 -11.16
CA ARG A 68 7.79 12.16 -11.92
C ARG A 68 8.46 13.53 -12.05
N TRP A 69 7.97 14.34 -12.99
CA TRP A 69 8.45 15.72 -13.21
C TRP A 69 9.98 15.78 -13.36
N LEU A 70 10.52 15.08 -14.37
CA LEU A 70 11.96 15.02 -14.67
C LEU A 70 12.84 14.57 -13.48
N GLY A 71 12.27 13.82 -12.52
CA GLY A 71 12.99 13.31 -11.34
C GLY A 71 12.91 14.19 -10.09
N LEU A 72 12.15 15.28 -10.12
CA LEU A 72 11.96 16.14 -8.95
C LEU A 72 11.03 15.53 -7.90
N VAL A 73 10.11 14.66 -8.33
CA VAL A 73 9.08 14.09 -7.47
C VAL A 73 9.19 12.57 -7.45
N HIS A 74 9.40 12.01 -6.26
CA HIS A 74 9.33 10.56 -6.03
C HIS A 74 7.99 10.20 -5.38
N ARG A 75 7.37 9.12 -5.87
CA ARG A 75 6.11 8.59 -5.30
C ARG A 75 6.16 7.06 -5.25
N VAL A 76 5.39 6.50 -4.33
CA VAL A 76 5.14 5.07 -4.24
C VAL A 76 3.91 4.76 -5.09
N GLU A 77 4.09 3.93 -6.11
CA GLU A 77 3.00 3.31 -6.87
C GLU A 77 2.76 1.91 -6.33
N VAL A 78 1.48 1.54 -6.21
CA VAL A 78 1.05 0.24 -5.70
C VAL A 78 0.30 -0.48 -6.82
N TYR A 79 0.61 -1.76 -6.97
CA TYR A 79 -0.12 -2.71 -7.77
C TYR A 79 -0.69 -3.78 -6.84
N ALA A 80 -1.92 -4.22 -7.07
CA ALA A 80 -2.61 -5.15 -6.19
C ALA A 80 -3.25 -6.28 -6.99
N ILE A 81 -3.13 -7.50 -6.47
CA ILE A 81 -3.66 -8.71 -7.08
C ILE A 81 -4.45 -9.48 -6.03
N CYS A 82 -5.59 -10.04 -6.44
CA CYS A 82 -6.27 -11.06 -5.67
C CYS A 82 -5.74 -12.43 -6.09
N THR A 83 -5.08 -13.14 -5.19
CA THR A 83 -4.48 -14.45 -5.50
C THR A 83 -5.52 -15.56 -5.65
N GLU A 84 -6.70 -15.40 -5.04
CA GLU A 84 -7.80 -16.38 -5.12
C GLU A 84 -8.48 -16.34 -6.49
N HIS A 85 -8.87 -15.16 -6.96
CA HIS A 85 -9.58 -14.98 -8.23
C HIS A 85 -8.64 -14.67 -9.40
N GLN A 86 -7.34 -14.51 -9.13
CA GLN A 86 -6.30 -14.24 -10.13
C GLN A 86 -6.58 -12.99 -10.97
N VAL A 87 -7.17 -11.96 -10.36
CA VAL A 87 -7.49 -10.69 -10.99
C VAL A 87 -6.68 -9.55 -10.39
N GLU A 88 -6.42 -8.55 -11.23
CA GLU A 88 -5.96 -7.25 -10.75
C GLU A 88 -7.04 -6.58 -9.91
N VAL A 89 -6.62 -5.91 -8.84
CA VAL A 89 -7.51 -5.14 -7.96
C VAL A 89 -7.42 -3.67 -8.35
N ALA A 90 -8.48 -3.16 -8.98
CA ALA A 90 -8.54 -1.79 -9.49
C ALA A 90 -8.41 -0.72 -8.38
N ASP A 91 -9.12 -0.89 -7.26
CA ASP A 91 -8.90 -0.10 -6.06
C ASP A 91 -8.55 -1.00 -4.87
N PRO A 92 -7.27 -0.99 -4.42
CA PRO A 92 -6.84 -1.81 -3.30
C PRO A 92 -7.46 -1.40 -1.95
N HIS A 93 -8.04 -0.21 -1.82
CA HIS A 93 -8.80 0.16 -0.61
C HIS A 93 -10.14 -0.59 -0.52
N VAL A 94 -10.70 -1.01 -1.66
CA VAL A 94 -12.01 -1.67 -1.76
C VAL A 94 -11.85 -3.19 -1.83
N GLY A 95 -10.94 -3.67 -2.68
CA GLY A 95 -10.74 -5.10 -2.94
C GLY A 95 -11.26 -5.53 -4.30
N CYS A 96 -11.20 -6.84 -4.57
CA CYS A 96 -11.45 -7.39 -5.91
C CYS A 96 -12.93 -7.49 -6.30
N GLY A 97 -13.87 -7.14 -5.41
CA GLY A 97 -15.31 -7.33 -5.62
C GLY A 97 -15.81 -8.78 -5.48
N HIS A 98 -14.92 -9.77 -5.53
CA HIS A 98 -15.29 -11.20 -5.46
C HIS A 98 -15.15 -11.82 -4.07
N CYS A 99 -14.08 -11.52 -3.32
CA CYS A 99 -13.85 -12.13 -2.01
C CYS A 99 -14.83 -11.64 -0.94
N HIS A 100 -15.34 -10.42 -1.08
CA HIS A 100 -16.23 -9.77 -0.10
C HIS A 100 -17.37 -9.03 -0.82
N PRO A 101 -18.32 -9.76 -1.43
CA PRO A 101 -19.32 -9.15 -2.32
C PRO A 101 -20.25 -8.16 -1.60
N GLN A 102 -20.54 -8.36 -0.31
CA GLN A 102 -21.35 -7.43 0.47
C GLN A 102 -20.65 -6.07 0.67
N ALA A 103 -19.33 -6.07 0.81
CA ALA A 103 -18.55 -4.85 0.92
C ALA A 103 -18.61 -4.04 -0.39
N ALA A 104 -18.53 -4.73 -1.54
CA ALA A 104 -18.69 -4.10 -2.85
C ALA A 104 -20.09 -3.47 -2.99
N THR A 105 -21.15 -4.20 -2.62
CA THR A 105 -22.52 -3.69 -2.70
C THR A 105 -22.76 -2.41 -1.88
N ILE A 106 -22.17 -2.28 -0.69
CA ILE A 106 -22.33 -1.07 0.15
C ILE A 106 -21.60 0.14 -0.47
N LEU A 107 -20.43 -0.10 -1.05
CA LEU A 107 -19.60 0.96 -1.64
C LEU A 107 -20.13 1.43 -3.01
N ASP A 108 -20.82 0.55 -3.74
CA ASP A 108 -21.45 0.84 -5.04
C ASP A 108 -22.89 1.33 -4.92
N ALA A 109 -23.49 1.29 -3.72
CA ALA A 109 -24.85 1.76 -3.52
C ALA A 109 -24.93 3.29 -3.75
N PRO A 110 -25.80 3.79 -4.64
CA PRO A 110 -26.05 5.23 -4.73
C PRO A 110 -26.56 5.69 -3.37
N GLU A 111 -26.02 6.82 -2.87
CA GLU A 111 -26.39 7.41 -1.58
C GLU A 111 -27.90 7.26 -1.37
N LEU A 112 -28.28 6.37 -0.45
CA LEU A 112 -29.67 6.23 -0.03
C LEU A 112 -30.04 7.58 0.57
N SER A 113 -30.74 8.37 -0.25
CA SER A 113 -31.36 9.64 0.09
C SER A 113 -31.99 9.53 1.48
N ILE A 114 -31.26 10.02 2.48
CA ILE A 114 -31.76 10.17 3.84
C ILE A 114 -32.93 11.16 3.74
N ARG A 115 -34.14 10.63 3.88
CA ARG A 115 -35.35 11.38 4.25
C ARG A 115 -35.68 11.04 5.69
#